data_AF-A0A161ZWN4-F1
#
_entry.id   AF-A0A161ZWN4-F1
#
_cell.length_a   1.000
_cell.length_b   1.000
_cell.length_c   1.000
_cell.angle_alpha   90.00
_cell.angle_beta   90.00
_cell.angle_gamma   90.00
#
_symmetry.space_group_name_H-M   'P 1'
#
loop_
_entity.id
_entity.type
_entity.pdbx_description
1 polymer ?
#
loop_
_entity_poly.entity_id
_entity_poly.type
_entity_poly.pdbx_seq_one_letter_code
_entity_poly.pdbx_strand_id
1 'polypeptide(L)'
;MSRTLEECDAILDLACDCDLMSVVRTRWYGPNAGRRFRECPDEECGFHKWVDEPPTERTLEIIKELKERDSKHLDQAGRRRERLVAWYEARLTAEKEKHENTLAGLLLLCDVVKEITLQTEGPENPGPLYVGDSEDSE
;
A
#
# COMPACT_ATOMS: atom_id res chain seq x y z
N MET A 1 -62.34 13.65 8.05
CA MET A 1 -62.31 13.37 6.59
C MET A 1 -61.79 11.96 6.43
N SER A 2 -62.60 11.04 5.90
CA SER A 2 -62.19 9.64 5.68
C SER A 2 -61.20 9.60 4.52
N ARG A 3 -60.11 8.84 4.68
CA ARG A 3 -59.24 8.49 3.55
C ARG A 3 -60.02 7.62 2.56
N THR A 4 -59.65 7.68 1.29
CA THR A 4 -60.19 6.77 0.28
C THR A 4 -59.63 5.36 0.48
N LEU A 5 -60.28 4.34 -0.07
CA LEU A 5 -59.76 2.96 0.00
C LEU A 5 -58.38 2.85 -0.66
N GLU A 6 -58.15 3.56 -1.77
CA GLU A 6 -56.86 3.62 -2.46
C GLU A 6 -55.74 4.21 -1.58
N GLU A 7 -56.06 5.24 -0.79
CA GLU A 7 -55.11 5.83 0.16
C GLU A 7 -54.77 4.88 1.31
N CYS A 8 -55.73 4.07 1.77
CA CYS A 8 -55.49 3.05 2.79
C CYS A 8 -54.65 1.88 2.25
N ASP A 9 -54.94 1.41 1.04
CA ASP A 9 -54.17 0.34 0.38
C ASP A 9 -52.72 0.77 0.13
N ALA A 10 -52.50 2.03 -0.28
CA ALA A 10 -51.17 2.59 -0.44
C ALA A 10 -50.36 2.64 0.87
N ILE A 11 -51.02 2.81 2.02
CA ILE A 11 -50.34 2.83 3.33
C ILE A 11 -49.94 1.42 3.76
N LEU A 12 -50.83 0.43 3.56
CA LEU A 12 -50.53 -0.97 3.84
C LEU A 12 -49.36 -1.46 2.98
N ASP A 13 -49.25 -0.97 1.75
CA ASP A 13 -48.14 -1.26 0.85
C ASP A 13 -46.77 -0.67 1.29
N LEU A 14 -46.78 0.22 2.27
CA LEU A 14 -45.60 0.92 2.81
C LEU A 14 -45.26 0.48 4.24
N ALA A 15 -46.17 -0.16 4.96
CA ALA A 15 -45.92 -0.69 6.30
C ALA A 15 -45.33 -2.10 6.22
N CYS A 16 -44.46 -2.45 7.17
CA CYS A 16 -44.02 -3.83 7.35
C CYS A 16 -44.99 -4.62 8.24
N ASP A 17 -44.75 -5.93 8.43
CA ASP A 17 -45.59 -6.81 9.26
C ASP A 17 -45.54 -6.49 10.77
N CYS A 18 -44.70 -5.52 11.19
CA CYS A 18 -44.65 -4.99 12.56
C CYS A 18 -45.52 -3.73 12.74
N ASP A 19 -46.32 -3.36 11.73
CA ASP A 19 -47.10 -2.12 11.67
C ASP A 19 -46.24 -0.84 11.70
N LEU A 20 -44.95 -0.95 11.36
CA LEU A 20 -44.02 0.18 11.23
C LEU A 20 -43.89 0.61 9.77
N MET A 21 -43.66 1.90 9.54
CA MET A 21 -43.37 2.41 8.20
C MET A 21 -42.02 1.85 7.71
N SER A 22 -42.04 1.16 6.57
CA SER A 22 -40.82 0.62 5.96
C SER A 22 -39.84 1.70 5.53
N VAL A 23 -38.55 1.35 5.56
CA VAL A 23 -37.46 2.21 5.09
C VAL A 23 -37.02 1.79 3.70
N VAL A 24 -36.61 2.76 2.87
CA VAL A 24 -36.07 2.48 1.53
C VAL A 24 -34.56 2.32 1.62
N ARG A 25 -34.05 1.18 1.17
CA ARG A 25 -32.60 0.91 1.04
C ARG A 25 -32.25 0.56 -0.41
N THR A 26 -30.97 0.64 -0.74
CA THR A 26 -30.44 0.34 -2.08
C THR A 26 -29.59 -0.91 -2.02
N ARG A 27 -29.81 -1.83 -2.95
CA ARG A 27 -28.93 -2.99 -3.08
C ARG A 27 -27.66 -2.61 -3.83
N TRP A 28 -26.51 -3.05 -3.35
CA TRP A 28 -25.20 -2.67 -3.94
C TRP A 28 -24.51 -3.79 -4.73
N TYR A 29 -25.11 -4.98 -4.78
CA TYR A 29 -24.46 -6.17 -5.33
C TYR A 29 -25.41 -7.06 -6.14
N GLY A 30 -24.81 -7.89 -7.01
CA GLY A 30 -25.52 -8.81 -7.88
C GLY A 30 -26.31 -8.13 -9.00
N PRO A 31 -27.31 -8.81 -9.58
CA PRO A 31 -28.09 -8.30 -10.71
C PRO A 31 -29.02 -7.13 -10.32
N ASN A 32 -29.38 -6.98 -9.05
CA ASN A 32 -30.20 -5.86 -8.57
C ASN A 32 -29.37 -4.69 -8.02
N ALA A 33 -28.08 -4.58 -8.36
CA ALA A 33 -27.25 -3.49 -7.90
C ALA A 33 -27.80 -2.13 -8.38
N GLY A 34 -27.92 -1.17 -7.47
CA GLY A 34 -28.54 0.14 -7.68
C GLY A 34 -30.06 0.17 -7.47
N ARG A 35 -30.73 -0.99 -7.40
CA ARG A 35 -32.19 -1.08 -7.26
C ARG A 35 -32.63 -0.82 -5.81
N ARG A 36 -33.66 0.00 -5.63
CA ARG A 36 -34.21 0.30 -4.29
C ARG A 36 -35.29 -0.69 -3.88
N PHE A 37 -35.30 -1.03 -2.61
CA PHE A 37 -36.31 -1.86 -1.96
C PHE A 37 -36.71 -1.25 -0.61
N ARG A 38 -37.88 -1.65 -0.13
CA ARG A 38 -38.40 -1.36 1.20
C ARG A 38 -38.12 -2.53 2.10
N GLU A 39 -37.74 -2.25 3.34
CA GLU A 39 -37.63 -3.26 4.38
C GLU A 39 -38.06 -2.75 5.74
N CYS A 40 -38.25 -3.69 6.68
CA CYS A 40 -38.55 -3.36 8.07
C CYS A 40 -37.41 -2.51 8.65
N PRO A 41 -37.70 -1.39 9.34
CA PRO A 41 -36.67 -0.58 9.99
C PRO A 41 -35.84 -1.39 11.01
N ASP A 42 -36.49 -2.31 11.72
CA ASP A 42 -35.89 -3.13 12.79
C ASP A 42 -35.44 -4.51 12.30
N GLU A 43 -35.64 -4.84 11.01
CA GLU A 43 -35.25 -6.11 10.38
C GLU A 43 -35.84 -7.39 11.02
N GLU A 44 -36.86 -7.27 11.88
CA GLU A 44 -37.39 -8.42 12.64
C GLU A 44 -38.33 -9.35 11.84
N CYS A 45 -39.17 -8.78 10.97
CA CYS A 45 -40.23 -9.54 10.28
C CYS A 45 -39.86 -10.02 8.87
N GLY A 46 -38.71 -9.58 8.33
CA GLY A 46 -38.28 -9.96 6.99
C GLY A 46 -39.09 -9.32 5.84
N PHE A 47 -39.92 -8.32 6.13
CA PHE A 47 -40.63 -7.55 5.11
C PHE A 47 -39.65 -7.02 4.05
N HIS A 48 -39.93 -7.31 2.78
CA HIS A 48 -39.12 -6.86 1.64
C HIS A 48 -39.98 -6.61 0.41
N LYS A 49 -39.94 -5.39 -0.15
CA LYS A 49 -40.67 -5.03 -1.38
C LYS A 49 -39.85 -4.16 -2.31
N TRP A 50 -39.77 -4.51 -3.59
CA TRP A 50 -39.05 -3.68 -4.56
C TRP A 50 -39.78 -2.35 -4.81
N VAL A 51 -39.03 -1.25 -4.85
CA VAL A 51 -39.54 0.08 -5.21
C VAL A 51 -39.41 0.31 -6.71
N ASP A 52 -38.24 0.00 -7.25
CA ASP A 52 -37.95 0.20 -8.67
C ASP A 52 -38.20 -1.09 -9.45
N GLU A 53 -38.46 -0.97 -10.76
CA GLU A 53 -38.55 -2.12 -11.66
C GLU A 53 -37.22 -2.89 -11.75
N PRO A 54 -37.24 -4.18 -12.10
CA PRO A 54 -36.01 -4.93 -12.31
C PRO A 54 -35.21 -4.33 -13.48
N PRO A 55 -33.87 -4.37 -13.42
CA PRO A 55 -33.05 -3.93 -14.53
C PRO A 55 -33.30 -4.78 -15.78
N THR A 56 -33.25 -4.14 -16.94
CA THR A 56 -33.38 -4.82 -18.23
C THR A 56 -32.13 -5.65 -18.55
N GLU A 57 -32.26 -6.64 -19.42
CA GLU A 57 -31.12 -7.48 -19.85
C GLU A 57 -29.97 -6.63 -20.38
N ARG A 58 -30.26 -5.63 -21.24
CA ARG A 58 -29.28 -4.68 -21.74
C ARG A 58 -28.54 -3.93 -20.62
N THR A 59 -29.24 -3.58 -19.55
CA THR A 59 -28.63 -2.90 -18.40
C THR A 59 -27.65 -3.82 -17.67
N LEU A 60 -28.03 -5.09 -17.50
CA LEU A 60 -27.17 -6.11 -16.88
C LEU A 60 -25.90 -6.37 -17.71
N GLU A 61 -26.03 -6.45 -19.03
CA GLU A 61 -24.90 -6.57 -19.96
C GLU A 61 -23.94 -5.39 -19.83
N ILE A 62 -24.44 -4.15 -19.87
CA ILE A 62 -23.63 -2.94 -19.69
C ILE A 62 -22.90 -2.96 -18.33
N ILE A 63 -23.60 -3.29 -17.24
CA ILE A 63 -22.99 -3.37 -15.90
C ILE A 63 -21.85 -4.40 -15.88
N LYS A 64 -22.05 -5.56 -16.53
CA LYS A 64 -21.03 -6.60 -16.64
C LYS A 64 -19.80 -6.09 -17.39
N GLU A 65 -19.98 -5.51 -18.57
CA GLU A 65 -18.88 -4.97 -19.38
C GLU A 65 -18.09 -3.88 -18.64
N LEU A 66 -18.79 -2.98 -17.93
CA LEU A 66 -18.17 -1.93 -17.13
C LEU A 66 -17.30 -2.51 -16.01
N LYS A 67 -17.80 -3.51 -15.29
CA LYS A 67 -17.05 -4.20 -14.21
C LYS A 67 -15.81 -4.91 -14.75
N GLU A 68 -15.95 -5.61 -15.89
CA GLU A 68 -14.82 -6.28 -16.52
C GLU A 68 -13.74 -5.29 -16.99
N ARG A 69 -14.16 -4.16 -17.56
CA ARG A 69 -13.24 -3.09 -17.98
C ARG A 69 -12.52 -2.46 -16.79
N ASP A 70 -13.24 -2.14 -15.71
CA ASP A 70 -12.66 -1.57 -14.48
C ASP A 70 -11.63 -2.52 -13.86
N SER A 71 -11.98 -3.81 -13.74
CA SER A 71 -11.05 -4.85 -13.28
C SER A 71 -9.76 -4.90 -14.10
N LYS A 72 -9.86 -4.84 -15.43
CA LYS A 72 -8.68 -4.78 -16.33
C LYS A 72 -7.84 -3.53 -16.08
N HIS A 73 -8.46 -2.37 -15.86
CA HIS A 73 -7.73 -1.13 -15.58
C HIS A 73 -7.00 -1.20 -14.23
N LEU A 74 -7.66 -1.72 -13.19
CA LEU A 74 -7.05 -1.90 -11.87
C LEU A 74 -5.86 -2.86 -11.93
N ASP A 75 -6.00 -3.98 -12.63
CA ASP A 75 -4.94 -4.96 -12.86
C ASP A 75 -3.76 -4.36 -13.66
N GLN A 76 -4.03 -3.58 -14.70
CA GLN A 76 -2.97 -2.85 -15.42
C GLN A 76 -2.24 -1.82 -14.54
N ALA A 77 -2.97 -1.09 -13.70
CA ALA A 77 -2.39 -0.14 -12.75
C ALA A 77 -1.54 -0.85 -11.69
N GLY A 78 -2.01 -2.00 -11.18
CA GLY A 78 -1.27 -2.88 -10.29
C GLY A 78 0.06 -3.32 -10.88
N ARG A 79 0.04 -3.87 -12.11
CA ARG A 79 1.27 -4.24 -12.82
C ARG A 79 2.23 -3.08 -13.05
N ARG A 80 1.73 -1.89 -13.36
CA ARG A 80 2.59 -0.69 -13.52
C ARG A 80 3.28 -0.34 -12.21
N ARG A 81 2.54 -0.38 -11.09
CA ARG A 81 3.09 -0.14 -9.75
C ARG A 81 4.15 -1.18 -9.39
N GLU A 82 3.88 -2.46 -9.62
CA GLU A 82 4.82 -3.55 -9.35
C GLU A 82 6.12 -3.40 -10.14
N ARG A 83 6.04 -3.07 -11.44
CA ARG A 83 7.24 -2.79 -12.25
C ARG A 83 8.06 -1.63 -11.71
N LEU A 84 7.38 -0.58 -11.25
CA LEU A 84 8.05 0.59 -10.69
C LEU A 84 8.77 0.23 -9.38
N VAL A 85 8.12 -0.50 -8.50
CA VAL A 85 8.71 -0.99 -7.24
C VAL A 85 9.93 -1.87 -7.54
N ALA A 86 9.79 -2.86 -8.41
CA ALA A 86 10.89 -3.74 -8.79
C ALA A 86 12.07 -2.96 -9.38
N TRP A 87 11.82 -1.92 -10.19
CA TRP A 87 12.87 -1.05 -10.72
C TRP A 87 13.61 -0.29 -9.60
N TYR A 88 12.88 0.29 -8.64
CA TYR A 88 13.49 1.01 -7.53
C TYR A 88 14.32 0.08 -6.63
N GLU A 89 13.81 -1.11 -6.34
CA GLU A 89 14.51 -2.11 -5.54
C GLU A 89 15.80 -2.57 -6.23
N ALA A 90 15.73 -2.90 -7.53
CA ALA A 90 16.92 -3.28 -8.30
C ALA A 90 17.97 -2.16 -8.32
N ARG A 91 17.53 -0.91 -8.50
CA ARG A 91 18.44 0.26 -8.47
C ARG A 91 19.07 0.45 -7.10
N LEU A 92 18.28 0.31 -6.02
CA LEU A 92 18.79 0.43 -4.66
C LEU A 92 19.81 -0.66 -4.34
N THR A 93 19.54 -1.90 -4.76
CA THR A 93 20.46 -3.03 -4.59
C THR A 93 21.78 -2.79 -5.32
N ALA A 94 21.73 -2.31 -6.57
CA ALA A 94 22.94 -1.99 -7.34
C ALA A 94 23.76 -0.86 -6.69
N GLU A 95 23.12 0.18 -6.17
CA GLU A 95 23.85 1.25 -5.45
C GLU A 95 24.45 0.78 -4.13
N LYS A 96 23.75 -0.10 -3.39
CA LYS A 96 24.31 -0.74 -2.18
C LYS A 96 25.56 -1.55 -2.52
N GLU A 97 25.48 -2.40 -3.54
CA GLU A 97 26.62 -3.21 -4.00
C GLU A 97 27.81 -2.33 -4.42
N LYS A 98 27.56 -1.24 -5.15
CA LYS A 98 28.61 -0.26 -5.51
C LYS A 98 29.25 0.36 -4.27
N HIS A 99 28.45 0.74 -3.27
CA HIS A 99 28.94 1.32 -2.04
C HIS A 99 29.78 0.31 -1.23
N GLU A 100 29.29 -0.92 -1.09
CA GLU A 100 29.99 -2.02 -0.42
C GLU A 100 31.33 -2.33 -1.10
N ASN A 101 31.36 -2.40 -2.44
CA ASN A 101 32.59 -2.59 -3.20
C ASN A 101 33.58 -1.44 -3.00
N THR A 102 33.09 -0.20 -2.94
CA THR A 102 33.93 0.98 -2.68
C THR A 102 34.52 0.93 -1.27
N LEU A 103 33.71 0.60 -0.27
CA LEU A 103 34.16 0.44 1.11
C LEU A 103 35.20 -0.69 1.25
N ALA A 104 34.96 -1.84 0.61
CA ALA A 104 35.90 -2.96 0.61
C ALA A 104 37.25 -2.56 0.00
N GLY A 105 37.24 -1.83 -1.13
CA GLY A 105 38.46 -1.31 -1.74
C GLY A 105 39.22 -0.34 -0.83
N LEU A 106 38.52 0.58 -0.14
CA LEU A 106 39.14 1.49 0.81
C LEU A 106 39.75 0.75 2.01
N LEU A 107 39.08 -0.27 2.54
CA LEU A 107 39.60 -1.08 3.64
C LEU A 107 40.91 -1.79 3.25
N LEU A 108 40.95 -2.39 2.07
CA LEU A 108 42.17 -3.02 1.54
C LEU A 108 43.31 -2.01 1.42
N LEU A 109 43.04 -0.79 0.91
CA LEU A 109 44.05 0.25 0.83
C LEU A 109 44.56 0.68 2.21
N CYS A 110 43.67 0.80 3.21
CA CYS A 110 44.08 1.09 4.59
C CYS A 110 45.01 0.00 5.14
N ASP A 111 44.74 -1.27 4.86
CA ASP A 111 45.59 -2.36 5.34
C ASP A 111 46.97 -2.37 4.66
N VAL A 112 47.03 -2.11 3.34
CA VAL A 112 48.31 -1.92 2.64
C VAL A 112 49.11 -0.75 3.21
N VAL A 113 48.45 0.38 3.49
CA VAL A 113 49.14 1.54 4.09
C VAL A 113 49.68 1.19 5.48
N LYS A 114 48.91 0.49 6.32
CA LYS A 114 49.39 0.03 7.63
C LYS A 114 50.62 -0.86 7.50
N GLU A 115 50.62 -1.83 6.59
CA GLU A 115 51.76 -2.72 6.34
C GLU A 115 53.00 -1.93 5.93
N ILE A 116 52.86 -0.96 5.01
CA ILE A 116 53.97 -0.09 4.60
C ILE A 116 54.47 0.74 5.79
N THR A 117 53.59 1.33 6.59
CA THR A 117 54.00 2.14 7.75
C THR A 117 54.75 1.31 8.80
N LEU A 118 54.29 0.09 9.09
CA LEU A 118 54.97 -0.83 10.01
C LEU A 118 56.36 -1.25 9.51
N GLN A 119 56.57 -1.33 8.20
CA GLN A 119 57.88 -1.62 7.61
C GLN A 119 58.83 -0.42 7.65
N THR A 120 58.30 0.81 7.66
CA THR A 120 59.12 2.04 7.76
C THR A 120 59.52 2.39 9.19
N GLU A 121 58.85 1.82 10.20
CA GLU A 121 59.26 1.86 11.61
C GLU A 121 60.42 0.87 11.89
N GLY A 122 61.52 1.03 11.14
CA GLY A 122 62.84 0.46 11.51
C GLY A 122 63.48 1.27 12.64
N PRO A 123 64.41 0.69 13.41
CA PRO A 123 64.70 1.08 14.80
C PRO A 123 65.08 2.56 14.89
N GLU A 124 64.51 3.25 15.88
CA GLU A 124 64.98 4.56 16.32
C GLU A 124 66.50 4.52 16.40
N ASN A 125 67.15 5.29 15.53
CA ASN A 125 68.59 5.48 15.57
C ASN A 125 68.89 6.11 16.94
N PRO A 126 69.56 5.42 17.89
CA PRO A 126 69.98 6.09 19.10
C PRO A 126 71.01 7.11 18.65
N GLY A 127 70.58 8.38 18.62
CA GLY A 127 71.43 9.51 18.26
C GLY A 127 72.75 9.44 19.05
N PRO A 128 73.85 9.96 18.49
CA PRO A 128 75.19 9.69 18.99
C PRO A 128 75.25 9.95 20.50
N LEU A 129 75.62 8.93 21.27
CA LEU A 129 76.03 9.08 22.66
C LEU A 129 77.24 10.01 22.65
N TYR A 130 77.00 11.28 22.94
CA TYR A 130 78.05 12.27 23.19
C TYR A 130 78.77 11.83 24.46
N VAL A 131 79.89 11.14 24.28
CA VAL A 131 80.89 10.95 25.31
C VAL A 131 81.57 12.31 25.45
N GLY A 132 81.17 13.07 26.46
CA GLY A 132 81.83 14.31 26.82
C GLY A 132 83.21 13.95 27.36
N ASP A 133 84.22 14.06 26.50
CA ASP A 133 85.61 14.07 26.95
C ASP A 133 85.80 15.31 27.82
N SER A 134 86.16 15.02 29.07
CA SER A 134 86.75 15.96 30.01
C SER A 134 88.08 16.44 29.45
N GLU A 135 88.12 17.68 28.96
CA GLU A 135 89.36 18.42 28.81
C GLU A 135 89.49 19.37 30.01
N ASP A 136 90.21 18.88 31.03
CA ASP A 136 91.06 19.73 31.86
C ASP A 136 92.05 20.46 30.95
N SER A 137 92.14 21.79 31.02
CA SER A 137 93.39 22.54 30.93
C SER A 137 93.19 24.05 31.18
N GLU A 138 93.92 24.50 32.21
CA GLU A 138 94.44 25.86 32.56
C GLU A 138 93.50 27.00 32.96
#